data_AF-A0A7Z7MYJ6-F1
#
_entry.id   AF-A0A7Z7MYJ6-F1
#
_cell.length_a   1.000
_cell.length_b   1.000
_cell.length_c   1.000
_cell.angle_alpha   90.00
_cell.angle_beta   90.00
_cell.angle_gamma   90.00
#
_symmetry.space_group_name_H-M   'P 1'
#
loop_
_entity.id
_entity.type
_entity.pdbx_description
1 polymer ?
#
loop_
_entity_poly.entity_id
_entity_poly.type
_entity_poly.pdbx_seq_one_letter_code
_entity_poly.pdbx_strand_id
1 'polypeptide(L)'
;MKSKNAQNDQLVCDLYGEGVITKQKNLWQSDRHVWNTEQPATAFLAKQLQIKVATTSNVPTASTDGRFIHVNPLWGESLDETTRRFMQAHLVWHCAAGHFRPAPGRENRRWHLACDHEVNVVLMMQGFEMPSQAVLFPACIGKSLIDVYTWLADHPLLGEEVSLDKLLWQADGSGHEEDEIKPLSESSLAQFWQQQAREVVHRYFDTSYLRPLVTSWLSKRW
;
A
#
# COMPACT_ATOMS: atom_id res chain seq x y z
N MET A 1 28.42 2.54 23.12
CA MET A 1 28.13 2.60 21.67
C MET A 1 26.63 2.72 21.52
N LYS A 2 26.10 3.87 21.07
CA LYS A 2 24.67 3.97 20.69
C LYS A 2 24.47 3.08 19.46
N SER A 3 23.37 2.32 19.38
CA SER A 3 23.09 1.49 18.21
C SER A 3 22.98 2.38 16.96
N LYS A 4 23.33 1.86 15.79
CA LYS A 4 23.21 2.60 14.52
C LYS A 4 21.79 3.12 14.29
N ASN A 5 20.76 2.40 14.76
CA ASN A 5 19.36 2.85 14.74
C ASN A 5 19.14 4.13 15.56
N ALA A 6 19.69 4.21 16.78
CA ALA A 6 19.59 5.42 17.60
C ALA A 6 20.36 6.62 17.01
N GLN A 7 21.33 6.37 16.13
CA GLN A 7 22.10 7.39 15.42
C GLN A 7 21.35 7.88 14.17
N ASN A 8 20.65 6.99 13.46
CA ASN A 8 19.77 7.33 12.33
C ASN A 8 18.51 8.07 12.82
N ASP A 9 17.90 7.63 13.91
CA ASP A 9 16.73 8.29 14.51
C ASP A 9 17.07 9.73 14.96
N GLN A 10 18.27 9.95 15.52
CA GLN A 10 18.74 11.28 15.90
C GLN A 10 18.94 12.20 14.68
N LEU A 11 19.59 11.72 13.61
CA LEU A 11 19.78 12.47 12.36
C LEU A 11 18.46 12.91 11.70
N VAL A 12 17.39 12.16 11.92
CA VAL A 12 16.08 12.39 11.31
C VAL A 12 15.25 13.35 12.17
N CYS A 13 15.33 13.22 13.49
CA CYS A 13 14.87 14.28 14.39
C CYS A 13 15.61 15.60 14.13
N ASP A 14 16.90 15.55 13.78
CA ASP A 14 17.71 16.74 13.50
C ASP A 14 17.39 17.35 12.12
N LEU A 15 16.98 16.55 11.12
CA LEU A 15 16.61 17.02 9.77
C LEU A 15 15.16 17.51 9.64
N TYR A 16 14.20 16.90 10.35
CA TYR A 16 12.77 17.16 10.18
C TYR A 16 12.08 17.66 11.45
N GLY A 17 12.71 17.54 12.62
CA GLY A 17 12.11 17.82 13.93
C GLY A 17 11.16 16.71 14.39
N GLU A 18 11.26 16.30 15.66
CA GLU A 18 10.34 15.33 16.29
C GLU A 18 8.85 15.69 16.12
N GLY A 19 8.55 16.98 15.99
CA GLY A 19 7.21 17.51 15.74
C GLY A 19 6.60 17.06 14.41
N VAL A 20 7.39 17.02 13.32
CA VAL A 20 6.87 16.64 11.99
C VAL A 20 6.56 15.14 11.92
N ILE A 21 7.44 14.31 12.47
CA ILE A 21 7.26 12.85 12.55
C ILE A 21 5.99 12.52 13.33
N THR A 22 5.84 13.13 14.52
CA THR A 22 4.68 12.90 15.38
C THR A 22 3.39 13.40 14.71
N LYS A 23 3.43 14.58 14.10
CA LYS A 23 2.30 15.16 13.35
C LYS A 23 1.85 14.24 12.21
N GLN A 24 2.77 13.78 11.36
CA GLN A 24 2.44 12.90 10.24
C GLN A 24 1.87 11.56 10.69
N LYS A 25 2.48 10.94 11.70
CA LYS A 25 1.96 9.70 12.27
C LYS A 25 0.52 9.86 12.79
N ASN A 26 0.26 10.93 13.55
CA ASN A 26 -1.06 11.21 14.11
C ASN A 26 -2.08 11.50 13.00
N LEU A 27 -1.69 12.24 11.96
CA LEU A 27 -2.56 12.58 10.84
C LEU A 27 -3.01 11.32 10.08
N TRP A 28 -2.07 10.46 9.69
CA TRP A 28 -2.36 9.19 9.02
C TRP A 28 -3.14 8.21 9.90
N GLN A 29 -2.97 8.26 11.22
CA GLN A 29 -3.78 7.49 12.16
C GLN A 29 -5.20 8.03 12.25
N SER A 30 -5.37 9.36 12.29
CA SER A 30 -6.68 10.02 12.35
C SER A 30 -7.55 9.65 11.15
N ASP A 31 -6.97 9.63 9.94
CA ASP A 31 -7.69 9.27 8.71
C ASP A 31 -8.34 7.87 8.76
N ARG A 32 -7.69 6.91 9.44
CA ARG A 32 -8.26 5.56 9.61
C ARG A 32 -9.51 5.54 10.47
N HIS A 33 -9.70 6.52 11.36
CA HIS A 33 -10.85 6.54 12.27
C HIS A 33 -12.15 6.76 11.50
N VAL A 34 -12.11 7.59 10.46
CA VAL A 34 -13.24 7.87 9.57
C VAL A 34 -13.72 6.59 8.86
N TRP A 35 -12.80 5.70 8.51
CA TRP A 35 -13.17 4.43 7.88
C TRP A 35 -13.94 3.47 8.80
N ASN A 36 -13.88 3.62 10.13
CA ASN A 36 -14.67 2.75 11.00
C ASN A 36 -16.18 2.88 10.72
N THR A 37 -16.63 4.03 10.20
CA THR A 37 -18.02 4.28 9.81
C THR A 37 -18.24 4.22 8.30
N GLU A 38 -17.33 4.80 7.52
CA GLU A 38 -17.52 4.96 6.07
C GLU A 38 -17.04 3.75 5.26
N GLN A 39 -15.95 3.11 5.68
CA GLN A 39 -15.29 2.00 4.98
C GLN A 39 -14.85 0.87 5.93
N PRO A 40 -15.78 0.21 6.67
CA PRO A 40 -15.44 -0.74 7.74
C PRO A 40 -14.56 -1.92 7.33
N ALA A 41 -14.70 -2.41 6.08
CA ALA A 41 -13.85 -3.46 5.53
C ALA A 41 -12.38 -2.98 5.42
N THR A 42 -12.16 -1.80 4.84
CA THR A 42 -10.83 -1.17 4.78
C THR A 42 -10.29 -0.87 6.18
N ALA A 43 -11.14 -0.39 7.11
CA ALA A 43 -10.74 -0.13 8.49
C ALA A 43 -10.26 -1.40 9.21
N PHE A 44 -10.91 -2.54 8.97
CA PHE A 44 -10.49 -3.84 9.50
C PHE A 44 -9.10 -4.24 9.00
N LEU A 45 -8.86 -4.13 7.69
CA LEU A 45 -7.56 -4.44 7.09
C LEU A 45 -6.47 -3.48 7.56
N ALA A 46 -6.78 -2.19 7.67
CA ALA A 46 -5.83 -1.17 8.10
C ALA A 46 -5.33 -1.41 9.53
N LYS A 47 -6.16 -1.98 10.42
CA LYS A 47 -5.77 -2.35 11.80
C LYS A 47 -4.67 -3.42 11.85
N GLN A 48 -4.45 -4.15 10.75
CA GLN A 48 -3.38 -5.16 10.64
C GLN A 48 -2.03 -4.56 10.29
N LEU A 49 -1.98 -3.25 9.96
CA LEU A 49 -0.78 -2.52 9.55
C LEU A 49 -0.47 -1.42 10.55
N GLN A 50 0.80 -1.30 10.94
CA GLN A 50 1.28 -0.14 11.71
C GLN A 50 1.74 0.97 10.76
N ILE A 51 1.64 2.24 11.18
CA ILE A 51 2.18 3.36 10.40
C ILE A 51 3.58 3.68 10.95
N LYS A 52 4.58 3.61 10.07
CA LYS A 52 5.96 4.02 10.34
C LYS A 52 6.25 5.24 9.46
N VAL A 53 6.55 6.37 10.07
CA VAL A 53 7.08 7.51 9.31
C VAL A 53 8.50 7.14 8.93
N ALA A 54 8.76 7.02 7.64
CA ALA A 54 10.05 6.62 7.10
C ALA A 54 11.06 7.73 7.39
N THR A 55 12.15 7.32 8.03
CA THR A 55 13.21 8.22 8.49
C THR A 55 14.37 8.24 7.50
N THR A 56 14.44 7.27 6.59
CA THR A 56 15.50 7.14 5.57
C THR A 56 15.04 7.64 4.19
N SER A 57 15.98 8.09 3.36
CA SER A 57 15.76 8.59 1.99
C SER A 57 15.21 7.55 1.01
N ASN A 58 15.08 6.29 1.43
CA ASN A 58 14.75 5.16 0.55
C ASN A 58 13.25 5.04 0.26
N VAL A 59 12.40 5.79 0.98
CA VAL A 59 10.96 5.91 0.70
C VAL A 59 10.70 7.34 0.22
N PRO A 60 10.61 7.59 -1.09
CA PRO A 60 10.37 8.93 -1.62
C PRO A 60 8.92 9.40 -1.43
N THR A 61 7.95 8.47 -1.39
CA THR A 61 6.52 8.76 -1.21
C THR A 61 5.96 7.95 -0.03
N ALA A 62 5.26 6.85 -0.29
CA ALA A 62 4.87 5.85 0.69
C ALA A 62 5.01 4.45 0.10
N SER A 63 5.07 3.45 0.96
CA SER A 63 5.17 2.03 0.59
C SER A 63 4.57 1.16 1.67
N THR A 64 4.34 -0.11 1.37
CA THR A 64 4.10 -1.14 2.38
C THR A 64 4.94 -2.38 2.15
N ASP A 65 5.31 -3.05 3.24
CA ASP A 65 5.94 -4.37 3.27
C ASP A 65 4.98 -5.47 3.75
N GLY A 66 3.69 -5.13 3.92
CA GLY A 66 2.68 -6.03 4.50
C GLY A 66 2.61 -6.01 6.02
N ARG A 67 3.46 -5.25 6.73
CA ARG A 67 3.39 -5.05 8.20
C ARG A 67 3.27 -3.59 8.57
N PHE A 68 4.01 -2.77 7.84
CA PHE A 68 4.07 -1.34 8.02
C PHE A 68 3.60 -0.64 6.75
N ILE A 69 2.92 0.49 6.94
CA ILE A 69 2.83 1.54 5.95
C ILE A 69 3.96 2.51 6.27
N HIS A 70 4.94 2.58 5.37
CA HIS A 70 6.08 3.49 5.44
C HIS A 70 5.71 4.78 4.73
N VAL A 71 5.88 5.92 5.39
CA VAL A 71 5.47 7.23 4.85
C VAL A 71 6.62 8.22 4.91
N ASN A 72 7.00 8.79 3.78
CA ASN A 72 7.88 9.95 3.77
C ASN A 72 7.14 11.17 4.37
N PRO A 73 7.67 11.79 5.44
CA PRO A 73 6.96 12.85 6.13
C PRO A 73 6.75 14.11 5.27
N LEU A 74 7.72 14.48 4.43
CA LEU A 74 7.61 15.67 3.58
C LEU A 74 6.62 15.49 2.44
N TRP A 75 6.65 14.32 1.79
CA TRP A 75 5.64 13.98 0.80
C TRP A 75 4.26 13.88 1.44
N GLY A 76 4.15 13.31 2.64
CA GLY A 76 2.89 13.27 3.39
C GLY A 76 2.33 14.65 3.74
N GLU A 77 3.17 15.69 3.90
CA GLU A 77 2.73 17.07 4.11
C GLU A 77 2.18 17.74 2.85
N SER A 78 2.59 17.29 1.66
CA SER A 78 2.08 17.87 0.41
C SER A 78 0.73 17.29 -0.02
N LEU A 79 0.25 16.22 0.63
CA LEU A 79 -1.03 15.59 0.30
C LEU A 79 -2.21 16.30 0.96
N ASP A 80 -3.24 16.53 0.15
CA ASP A 80 -4.58 16.79 0.68
C ASP A 80 -5.17 15.55 1.39
N GLU A 81 -6.28 15.77 2.10
CA GLU A 81 -6.95 14.72 2.86
C GLU A 81 -7.45 13.56 1.99
N THR A 82 -8.06 13.87 0.85
CA THR A 82 -8.59 12.88 -0.10
C THR A 82 -7.49 11.98 -0.64
N THR A 83 -6.40 12.56 -1.14
CA THR A 83 -5.25 11.83 -1.69
C THR A 83 -4.56 11.00 -0.62
N ARG A 84 -4.37 11.55 0.59
CA ARG A 84 -3.74 10.82 1.69
C ARG A 84 -4.57 9.60 2.12
N ARG A 85 -5.89 9.74 2.21
CA ARG A 85 -6.81 8.63 2.48
C ARG A 85 -6.77 7.59 1.36
N PHE A 86 -6.85 8.02 0.11
CA PHE A 86 -6.73 7.12 -1.04
C PHE A 86 -5.42 6.32 -0.99
N MET A 87 -4.28 6.99 -0.81
CA MET A 87 -2.96 6.35 -0.76
C MET A 87 -2.85 5.35 0.38
N GLN A 88 -3.38 5.69 1.55
CA GLN A 88 -3.39 4.75 2.66
C GLN A 88 -4.28 3.53 2.36
N ALA A 89 -5.47 3.72 1.77
CA ALA A 89 -6.34 2.61 1.38
C ALA A 89 -5.69 1.74 0.30
N HIS A 90 -5.05 2.35 -0.69
CA HIS A 90 -4.30 1.69 -1.75
C HIS A 90 -3.25 0.74 -1.18
N LEU A 91 -2.39 1.22 -0.28
CA LEU A 91 -1.38 0.37 0.37
C LEU A 91 -1.99 -0.75 1.22
N VAL A 92 -3.11 -0.49 1.93
CA VAL A 92 -3.85 -1.52 2.67
C VAL A 92 -4.38 -2.61 1.75
N TRP A 93 -4.95 -2.23 0.60
CA TRP A 93 -5.53 -3.16 -0.35
C TRP A 93 -4.48 -3.92 -1.17
N HIS A 94 -3.30 -3.35 -1.42
CA HIS A 94 -2.12 -4.13 -1.89
C HIS A 94 -1.78 -5.26 -0.93
N CYS A 95 -1.88 -5.02 0.38
CA CYS A 95 -1.65 -6.05 1.39
C CYS A 95 -2.70 -7.16 1.31
N ALA A 96 -3.98 -6.80 1.26
CA ALA A 96 -5.07 -7.75 1.05
C ALA A 96 -4.94 -8.54 -0.26
N ALA A 97 -4.35 -7.93 -1.30
CA ALA A 97 -4.08 -8.55 -2.59
C ALA A 97 -2.78 -9.39 -2.64
N GLY A 98 -1.93 -9.33 -1.63
CA GLY A 98 -0.64 -10.00 -1.67
C GLY A 98 0.40 -9.36 -2.59
N HIS A 99 0.21 -8.09 -2.99
CA HIS A 99 1.09 -7.36 -3.91
C HIS A 99 2.32 -6.71 -3.26
N PHE A 100 2.50 -6.87 -1.95
CA PHE A 100 3.64 -6.34 -1.20
C PHE A 100 4.96 -7.11 -1.44
N ARG A 101 5.02 -7.94 -2.49
CA ARG A 101 6.17 -8.77 -2.84
C ARG A 101 6.54 -8.64 -4.32
N PRO A 102 7.83 -8.83 -4.66
CA PRO A 102 8.24 -9.03 -6.03
C PRO A 102 7.53 -10.25 -6.65
N ALA A 103 7.32 -10.21 -7.95
CA ALA A 103 6.92 -11.38 -8.72
C ALA A 103 8.12 -11.93 -9.51
N PRO A 104 8.69 -13.09 -9.12
CA PRO A 104 9.84 -13.65 -9.82
C PRO A 104 9.57 -13.85 -11.31
N GLY A 105 10.54 -13.48 -12.15
CA GLY A 105 10.45 -13.61 -13.60
C GLY A 105 9.60 -12.54 -14.32
N ARG A 106 9.13 -11.51 -13.61
CA ARG A 106 8.38 -10.39 -14.19
C ARG A 106 9.18 -9.11 -14.12
N GLU A 107 9.09 -8.28 -15.17
CA GLU A 107 9.59 -6.90 -15.14
C GLU A 107 8.84 -6.11 -14.04
N ASN A 108 9.63 -5.53 -13.13
CA ASN A 108 9.22 -4.98 -11.85
C ASN A 108 8.23 -3.81 -11.97
N ARG A 109 8.51 -2.85 -12.87
CA ARG A 109 7.70 -1.64 -13.03
C ARG A 109 6.35 -1.98 -13.64
N ARG A 110 6.33 -2.76 -14.72
CA ARG A 110 5.12 -3.23 -15.39
C ARG A 110 4.27 -4.12 -14.48
N TRP A 111 4.90 -4.95 -13.66
CA TRP A 111 4.19 -5.76 -12.67
C TRP A 111 3.50 -4.87 -11.64
N HIS A 112 4.19 -3.87 -11.12
CA HIS A 112 3.63 -2.94 -10.15
C HIS A 112 2.47 -2.11 -10.74
N LEU A 113 2.62 -1.56 -11.95
CA LEU A 113 1.52 -0.86 -12.64
C LEU A 113 0.27 -1.73 -12.81
N ALA A 114 0.44 -3.03 -13.10
CA ALA A 114 -0.68 -3.96 -13.18
C ALA A 114 -1.35 -4.19 -11.81
N CYS A 115 -0.56 -4.29 -10.74
CA CYS A 115 -1.05 -4.39 -9.36
C CYS A 115 -1.81 -3.11 -8.95
N ASP A 116 -1.27 -1.93 -9.26
CA ASP A 116 -1.88 -0.65 -8.93
C ASP A 116 -3.22 -0.49 -9.61
N HIS A 117 -3.29 -0.81 -10.92
CA HIS A 117 -4.55 -0.82 -11.64
C HIS A 117 -5.57 -1.75 -10.98
N GLU A 118 -5.17 -2.98 -10.61
CA GLU A 118 -6.06 -3.94 -9.96
C GLU A 118 -6.59 -3.39 -8.61
N VAL A 119 -5.71 -2.84 -7.76
CA VAL A 119 -6.09 -2.25 -6.47
C VAL A 119 -6.93 -0.99 -6.64
N ASN A 120 -6.61 -0.13 -7.60
CA ASN A 120 -7.36 1.11 -7.85
C ASN A 120 -8.76 0.82 -8.39
N VAL A 121 -8.94 -0.23 -9.20
CA VAL A 121 -10.28 -0.72 -9.57
C VAL A 121 -11.08 -1.17 -8.34
N VAL A 122 -10.44 -1.86 -7.38
CA VAL A 122 -11.09 -2.27 -6.12
C VAL A 122 -11.51 -1.04 -5.30
N LEU A 123 -10.63 -0.04 -5.16
CA LEU A 123 -10.93 1.20 -4.45
C LEU A 123 -12.07 1.99 -5.12
N MET A 124 -12.04 2.09 -6.44
CA MET A 124 -13.11 2.70 -7.23
C MET A 124 -14.45 2.01 -6.98
N MET A 125 -14.48 0.66 -6.98
CA MET A 125 -15.70 -0.09 -6.67
C MET A 125 -16.17 0.12 -5.22
N GLN A 126 -15.25 0.20 -4.26
CA GLN A 126 -15.56 0.53 -2.87
C GLN A 126 -16.02 1.98 -2.65
N GLY A 127 -15.95 2.83 -3.68
CA GLY A 127 -16.43 4.21 -3.62
C GLY A 127 -15.42 5.18 -2.99
N PHE A 128 -14.13 4.87 -3.05
CA PHE A 128 -13.09 5.85 -2.70
C PHE A 128 -12.99 6.92 -3.78
N GLU A 129 -12.81 8.17 -3.35
CA GLU A 129 -12.38 9.25 -4.23
C GLU A 129 -10.94 8.98 -4.67
N MET A 130 -10.69 9.03 -5.99
CA MET A 130 -9.37 8.75 -6.56
C MET A 130 -8.72 10.05 -7.04
N PRO A 131 -7.43 10.27 -6.73
CA PRO A 131 -6.68 11.36 -7.34
C PRO A 131 -6.56 11.13 -8.86
N SER A 132 -6.51 12.21 -9.63
CA SER A 132 -6.39 12.14 -11.11
C SER A 132 -5.15 11.39 -11.61
N GLN A 133 -4.14 11.29 -10.75
CA GLN A 133 -2.86 10.64 -10.99
C GLN A 133 -2.87 9.15 -10.64
N ALA A 134 -3.96 8.62 -10.09
CA ALA A 134 -4.05 7.20 -9.77
C ALA A 134 -3.96 6.35 -11.05
N VAL A 135 -3.07 5.36 -11.05
CA VAL A 135 -2.92 4.41 -12.15
C VAL A 135 -4.25 3.70 -12.39
N LEU A 136 -4.85 3.93 -13.55
CA LEU A 136 -6.07 3.27 -13.98
C LEU A 136 -6.07 3.18 -15.50
N PHE A 137 -6.25 1.97 -16.01
CA PHE A 137 -6.35 1.70 -17.44
C PHE A 137 -7.79 1.32 -17.78
N PRO A 138 -8.65 2.25 -18.26
CA PRO A 138 -10.07 1.97 -18.48
C PRO A 138 -10.34 0.74 -19.37
N ALA A 139 -9.50 0.51 -20.38
CA ALA A 139 -9.58 -0.65 -21.27
C ALA A 139 -9.32 -2.01 -20.57
N CYS A 140 -8.77 -1.98 -19.36
CA CYS A 140 -8.38 -3.13 -18.57
C CYS A 140 -9.27 -3.35 -17.34
N ILE A 141 -10.32 -2.57 -17.14
CA ILE A 141 -11.29 -2.80 -16.06
C ILE A 141 -11.94 -4.18 -16.26
N GLY A 142 -11.92 -5.00 -15.21
CA GLY A 142 -12.45 -6.37 -15.22
C GLY A 142 -11.52 -7.44 -15.80
N LYS A 143 -10.33 -7.07 -16.29
CA LYS A 143 -9.29 -8.03 -16.70
C LYS A 143 -8.55 -8.59 -15.49
N SER A 144 -7.96 -9.77 -15.64
CA SER A 144 -7.12 -10.35 -14.59
C SER A 144 -5.78 -9.60 -14.49
N LEU A 145 -5.11 -9.66 -13.33
CA LEU A 145 -3.78 -9.08 -13.14
C LEU A 145 -2.76 -9.52 -14.22
N ILE A 146 -2.82 -10.79 -14.63
CA ILE A 146 -1.94 -11.33 -15.68
C ILE A 146 -2.29 -10.75 -17.04
N ASP A 147 -3.57 -10.60 -17.37
CA ASP A 147 -4.00 -10.00 -18.63
C ASP A 147 -3.60 -8.52 -18.70
N VAL A 148 -3.71 -7.77 -17.60
CA VAL A 148 -3.25 -6.37 -17.53
C VAL A 148 -1.74 -6.30 -17.68
N TYR A 149 -1.00 -7.16 -16.99
CA TYR A 149 0.46 -7.22 -17.12
C TYR A 149 0.91 -7.52 -18.56
N THR A 150 0.25 -8.47 -19.23
CA THR A 150 0.51 -8.80 -20.64
C THR A 150 0.13 -7.64 -21.56
N TRP A 151 -1.04 -7.02 -21.35
CA TRP A 151 -1.49 -5.87 -22.14
C TRP A 151 -0.53 -4.68 -22.05
N LEU A 152 0.03 -4.43 -20.86
CA LEU A 152 1.01 -3.37 -20.65
C LEU A 152 2.32 -3.56 -21.44
N ALA A 153 2.60 -4.76 -21.96
CA ALA A 153 3.77 -4.97 -22.82
C ALA A 153 3.72 -4.14 -24.11
N ASP A 154 2.51 -3.90 -24.62
CA ASP A 154 2.27 -3.17 -25.86
C ASP A 154 1.66 -1.77 -25.60
N HIS A 155 1.63 -1.30 -24.35
CA HIS A 155 1.07 0.02 -24.01
C HIS A 155 1.96 1.13 -24.58
N PRO A 156 1.46 1.96 -25.52
CA PRO A 156 2.29 2.93 -26.25
C PRO A 156 2.93 4.01 -25.35
N LEU A 157 2.31 4.30 -24.20
CA LEU A 157 2.78 5.33 -23.26
C LEU A 157 3.26 4.71 -21.95
N LEU A 158 3.67 3.43 -21.95
CA LEU A 158 4.13 2.76 -20.74
C LEU A 158 5.20 3.56 -19.99
N GLY A 159 6.09 4.27 -20.68
CA GLY A 159 7.14 5.10 -20.07
C GLY A 159 6.65 6.35 -19.34
N GLU A 160 5.44 6.83 -19.64
CA GLU A 160 4.83 8.01 -19.01
C GLU A 160 3.98 7.65 -17.79
N GLU A 161 3.62 6.37 -17.62
CA GLU A 161 2.85 5.89 -16.46
C GLU A 161 3.67 5.95 -15.16
N VAL A 162 3.11 6.51 -14.10
CA VAL A 162 3.81 6.67 -12.82
C VAL A 162 2.91 6.22 -11.67
N SER A 163 3.41 5.28 -10.88
CA SER A 163 2.79 4.88 -9.61
C SER A 163 2.95 6.00 -8.57
N LEU A 164 1.91 6.23 -7.77
CA LEU A 164 1.94 7.23 -6.70
C LEU A 164 2.76 6.75 -5.49
N ASP A 165 2.77 5.45 -5.24
CA ASP A 165 3.64 4.79 -4.29
C ASP A 165 4.94 4.30 -4.96
N LYS A 166 5.95 4.02 -4.15
CA LYS A 166 7.17 3.35 -4.61
C LYS A 166 7.46 2.19 -3.68
N LEU A 167 7.41 0.97 -4.20
CA LEU A 167 7.59 -0.22 -3.36
C LEU A 167 9.04 -0.34 -2.88
N LEU A 168 9.22 -0.76 -1.62
CA LEU A 168 10.55 -0.92 -1.01
C LEU A 168 11.49 -1.83 -1.80
N TRP A 169 10.97 -2.87 -2.46
CA TRP A 169 11.78 -3.78 -3.27
C TRP A 169 12.13 -3.21 -4.66
N GLN A 170 11.53 -2.09 -5.06
CA GLN A 170 11.93 -1.31 -6.25
C GLN A 170 13.01 -0.28 -5.92
N ALA A 171 13.32 -0.04 -4.64
CA ALA A 171 14.41 0.84 -4.26
C ALA A 171 15.74 0.14 -4.57
N ASP A 172 16.57 0.84 -5.34
CA ASP A 172 17.80 0.37 -5.96
C ASP A 172 18.77 -0.16 -4.89
N GLY A 173 18.82 -1.49 -4.70
CA GLY A 173 19.91 -2.28 -4.10
C GLY A 173 20.55 -1.85 -2.76
N SER A 174 20.03 -0.83 -2.08
CA SER A 174 20.66 -0.19 -0.94
C SER A 174 19.95 -0.58 0.35
N GLY A 175 20.45 -1.67 0.94
CA GLY A 175 20.37 -1.96 2.37
C GLY A 175 18.98 -2.25 2.91
N HIS A 176 18.66 -3.54 3.04
CA HIS A 176 17.67 -3.97 4.01
C HIS A 176 18.20 -3.62 5.41
N GLU A 177 17.69 -2.56 6.04
CA GLU A 177 17.87 -2.36 7.47
C GLU A 177 17.04 -3.43 8.19
N GLU A 178 17.73 -4.46 8.71
CA GLU A 178 17.16 -5.50 9.55
C GLU A 178 16.71 -4.89 10.88
N ASP A 179 15.44 -4.49 10.98
CA ASP A 179 14.81 -4.24 12.28
C ASP A 179 14.79 -5.57 13.08
N GLU A 180 15.21 -5.48 14.34
CA GLU A 180 15.50 -6.55 15.30
C GLU A 180 14.22 -7.24 15.86
N ILE A 181 13.27 -7.57 14.98
CA ILE A 181 12.16 -8.49 15.24
C ILE A 181 12.26 -9.55 14.17
N LYS A 182 12.65 -10.78 14.55
CA LYS A 182 12.76 -11.94 13.64
C LYS A 182 11.56 -11.92 12.68
N PRO A 183 11.75 -11.57 11.39
CA PRO A 183 10.62 -11.35 10.54
C PRO A 183 9.86 -12.67 10.43
N LEU A 184 8.53 -12.64 10.58
CA LEU A 184 7.67 -13.68 10.02
C LEU A 184 8.23 -14.05 8.65
N SER A 185 8.48 -15.34 8.40
CA SER A 185 8.91 -15.77 7.08
C SER A 185 7.93 -15.22 6.05
N GLU A 186 8.41 -14.93 4.83
CA GLU A 186 7.54 -14.40 3.79
C GLU A 186 6.29 -15.27 3.61
N SER A 187 6.43 -16.59 3.71
CA SER A 187 5.30 -17.53 3.72
C SER A 187 4.30 -17.30 4.85
N SER A 188 4.78 -17.05 6.08
CA SER A 188 3.91 -16.77 7.24
C SER A 188 3.15 -15.45 7.08
N LEU A 189 3.80 -14.42 6.53
CA LEU A 189 3.12 -13.16 6.23
C LEU A 189 2.07 -13.31 5.10
N ALA A 190 2.31 -14.24 4.16
CA ALA A 190 1.36 -14.54 3.07
C ALA A 190 0.09 -15.16 3.63
N GLN A 191 0.28 -16.19 4.46
CA GLN A 191 -0.80 -16.90 5.14
C GLN A 191 -1.58 -15.96 6.04
N PHE A 192 -0.89 -15.04 6.74
CA PHE A 192 -1.54 -14.00 7.52
C PHE A 192 -2.48 -13.16 6.66
N TRP A 193 -2.01 -12.57 5.55
CA TRP A 193 -2.87 -11.74 4.68
C TRP A 193 -3.96 -12.53 3.97
N GLN A 194 -3.70 -13.78 3.58
CA GLN A 194 -4.74 -14.71 3.10
C GLN A 194 -5.83 -14.90 4.16
N GLN A 195 -5.47 -15.07 5.43
CA GLN A 195 -6.43 -15.18 6.52
C GLN A 195 -7.20 -13.88 6.73
N GLN A 196 -6.54 -12.73 6.72
CA GLN A 196 -7.21 -11.43 6.87
C GLN A 196 -8.18 -11.14 5.71
N ALA A 197 -7.80 -11.50 4.48
CA ALA A 197 -8.66 -11.40 3.30
C ALA A 197 -9.92 -12.25 3.46
N ARG A 198 -9.78 -13.50 3.93
CA ARG A 198 -10.91 -14.39 4.22
C ARG A 198 -11.80 -13.85 5.34
N GLU A 199 -11.20 -13.30 6.39
CA GLU A 199 -11.95 -12.74 7.52
C GLU A 199 -12.76 -11.50 7.11
N VAL A 200 -12.20 -10.63 6.27
CA VAL A 200 -12.95 -9.49 5.70
C VAL A 200 -14.11 -9.95 4.85
N VAL A 201 -13.89 -10.94 3.97
CA VAL A 201 -14.98 -11.52 3.19
C VAL A 201 -16.04 -12.07 4.12
N HIS A 202 -15.68 -12.91 5.08
CA HIS A 202 -16.61 -13.53 6.01
C HIS A 202 -17.44 -12.50 6.81
N ARG A 203 -16.77 -11.47 7.34
CA ARG A 203 -17.41 -10.47 8.21
C ARG A 203 -18.33 -9.52 7.47
N TYR A 204 -18.00 -9.19 6.22
CA TYR A 204 -18.69 -8.16 5.45
C TYR A 204 -19.41 -8.70 4.21
N PHE A 205 -19.50 -10.03 4.07
CA PHE A 205 -20.27 -10.69 3.02
C PHE A 205 -21.72 -10.19 3.05
N ASP A 206 -22.26 -9.87 1.87
CA ASP A 206 -23.65 -9.38 1.70
C ASP A 206 -23.97 -8.08 2.47
N THR A 207 -22.95 -7.29 2.83
CA THR A 207 -23.11 -5.96 3.41
C THR A 207 -22.78 -4.88 2.39
N SER A 208 -23.24 -3.64 2.63
CA SER A 208 -22.83 -2.48 1.81
C SER A 208 -21.37 -2.09 1.97
N TYR A 209 -20.68 -2.63 2.99
CA TYR A 209 -19.31 -2.28 3.35
C TYR A 209 -18.25 -3.05 2.57
N LEU A 210 -18.63 -4.14 1.88
CA LEU A 210 -17.79 -4.87 0.95
C LEU A 210 -18.61 -5.21 -0.29
N ARG A 211 -18.36 -4.50 -1.40
CA ARG A 211 -19.15 -4.65 -2.61
C ARG A 211 -19.02 -6.07 -3.19
N PRO A 212 -20.09 -6.66 -3.77
CA PRO A 212 -20.08 -8.04 -4.26
C PRO A 212 -18.94 -8.36 -5.25
N LEU A 213 -18.59 -7.42 -6.13
CA LEU A 213 -17.46 -7.59 -7.07
C LEU A 213 -16.11 -7.66 -6.34
N VAL A 214 -15.93 -6.86 -5.29
CA VAL A 214 -14.73 -6.87 -4.45
C VAL A 214 -14.67 -8.15 -3.62
N THR A 215 -15.80 -8.60 -3.08
CA THR A 215 -15.91 -9.91 -2.42
C THR A 215 -15.47 -11.03 -3.36
N SER A 216 -16.06 -11.10 -4.57
CA SER A 216 -15.72 -12.14 -5.53
C SER A 216 -14.26 -12.07 -5.97
N TRP A 217 -13.69 -10.87 -6.10
CA TRP A 217 -12.29 -10.68 -6.45
C TRP A 217 -11.38 -11.18 -5.32
N LEU A 218 -11.63 -10.77 -4.08
CA LEU A 218 -10.80 -11.13 -2.93
C LEU A 218 -10.85 -12.63 -2.62
N SER A 219 -12.00 -13.29 -2.82
CA SER A 219 -12.15 -14.74 -2.66
C SER A 219 -11.34 -15.57 -3.65
N LYS A 220 -10.97 -15.01 -4.81
CA LYS A 220 -10.17 -15.71 -5.84
C LYS A 220 -8.67 -15.43 -5.73
N ARG A 221 -8.28 -14.57 -4.78
CA ARG A 221 -6.94 -13.99 -4.73
C ARG A 221 -5.88 -14.90 -4.11
N TRP A 222 -6.29 -15.72 -3.15
CA TRP A 222 -5.41 -16.54 -2.32
C TRP A 222 -5.81 -18.00 -2.31
#